data_AF-A0A6P1HTN1-F1
#
_entry.id   AF-A0A6P1HTN1-F1
#
_cell.length_a   1.000
_cell.length_b   1.000
_cell.length_c   1.000
_cell.angle_alpha   90.00
_cell.angle_beta   90.00
_cell.angle_gamma   90.00
#
_symmetry.space_group_name_H-M   'P 1'
#
loop_
_entity.id
_entity.type
_entity.pdbx_description
1 polymer ?
#
loop_
_entity_poly.entity_id
_entity_poly.type
_entity_poly.pdbx_seq_one_letter_code
_entity_poly.pdbx_strand_id
1 'polypeptide(L)' 'MRTWLPDGDATYRSSDGRRKTTWAQLHAQFDLVEVTS' A
#
# COMPACT_ATOMS: atom_id res chain seq x y z
N MET A 1 9.56 7.53 -0.03
CA MET A 1 8.24 7.18 -0.58
C MET A 1 8.21 5.68 -0.81
N ARG A 2 7.19 4.97 -0.32
CA ARG A 2 6.96 3.56 -0.66
C ARG A 2 5.81 3.50 -1.64
N THR A 3 6.05 2.83 -2.77
CA THR A 3 5.06 2.62 -3.81
C THR A 3 4.25 1.38 -3.49
N TRP A 4 2.94 1.57 -3.40
CA TRP A 4 1.99 0.49 -3.21
C TRP A 4 1.05 0.42 -4.40
N LEU A 5 0.73 -0.81 -4.80
CA LEU A 5 -0.14 -1.12 -5.92
C LEU A 5 -1.48 -1.61 -5.36
N PRO A 6 -2.62 -1.19 -5.93
CA PRO A 6 -3.91 -1.76 -5.58
C PRO A 6 -3.96 -3.25 -5.97
N ASP A 7 -4.39 -4.12 -5.06
CA ASP A 7 -4.46 -5.58 -5.28
C ASP A 7 -5.91 -6.12 -5.23
N GLY A 8 -6.89 -5.27 -4.90
CA GLY A 8 -8.33 -5.61 -4.80
C GLY A 8 -8.89 -5.46 -3.38
N ASP A 9 -10.22 -5.34 -3.23
CA ASP A 9 -10.92 -5.23 -1.93
C ASP A 9 -10.25 -4.26 -0.91
N ALA A 10 -9.91 -3.06 -1.37
CA ALA A 10 -9.24 -2.03 -0.55
C ALA A 10 -7.88 -2.48 0.07
N THR A 11 -7.27 -3.51 -0.50
CA THR A 11 -5.93 -3.97 -0.16
C THR A 11 -4.89 -3.46 -1.17
N TYR A 12 -3.70 -3.26 -0.63
CA TYR A 12 -2.54 -2.75 -1.33
C TYR A 12 -1.41 -3.74 -1.17
N ARG A 13 -0.69 -3.97 -2.24
CA ARG A 13 0.55 -4.75 -2.24
C ARG A 13 1.74 -3.85 -2.44
N SER A 14 2.85 -4.20 -1.81
CA SER A 14 4.12 -3.53 -2.05
C SER A 14 4.57 -3.83 -3.49
N SER A 15 5.38 -2.94 -4.07
CA SER A 15 5.88 -3.09 -5.44
C SER A 15 6.68 -4.39 -5.67
N ASP A 16 7.30 -4.93 -4.62
CA ASP A 16 7.98 -6.23 -4.60
C ASP A 16 7.01 -7.43 -4.48
N GLY A 17 5.71 -7.18 -4.28
CA GLY A 17 4.67 -8.20 -4.13
C GLY A 17 4.74 -9.02 -2.84
N ARG A 18 5.71 -8.77 -1.97
CA ARG A 18 5.95 -9.58 -0.76
C ARG A 18 5.08 -9.19 0.42
N ARG A 19 4.52 -7.98 0.39
CA ARG A 19 3.71 -7.43 1.48
C ARG A 19 2.34 -7.04 0.95
N LYS A 20 1.30 -7.41 1.69
CA LYS A 20 -0.07 -6.93 1.51
C LYS A 20 -0.50 -6.19 2.76
N THR A 21 -1.28 -5.13 2.59
CA THR A 21 -1.75 -4.27 3.66
C THR A 21 -3.05 -3.58 3.24
N THR A 22 -3.68 -2.83 4.15
CA THR A 22 -4.87 -2.03 3.88
C THR A 22 -4.55 -0.54 3.94
N TRP A 23 -5.43 0.29 3.40
CA TRP A 23 -5.27 1.75 3.46
C TRP A 23 -5.10 2.28 4.89
N ALA A 24 -5.89 1.75 5.83
CA ALA A 24 -5.83 2.16 7.23
C ALA A 24 -4.47 1.85 7.88
N GLN A 25 -3.87 0.70 7.55
CA GLN A 25 -2.54 0.32 8.03
C GLN A 25 -1.45 1.16 7.38
N LEU A 26 -1.59 1.50 6.10
CA LEU A 26 -0.68 2.40 5.39
C LEU A 26 -0.64 3.77 6.04
N HIS A 27 -1.80 4.37 6.30
CA HIS A 27 -1.92 5.65 6.98
C HIS A 27 -1.44 5.62 8.44
N ALA A 28 -1.54 4.48 9.11
CA ALA A 28 -1.06 4.34 10.48
C ALA A 28 0.46 4.15 10.57
N GLN A 29 1.09 3.50 9.57
CA GLN A 29 2.53 3.22 9.57
C GLN A 29 3.37 4.24 8.83
N PHE A 30 2.79 4.97 7.88
CA PHE A 30 3.52 5.84 6.99
C PHE A 30 2.78 7.16 6.81
N ASP A 31 3.45 8.27 7.14
CA ASP A 31 2.92 9.62 6.91
C ASP A 31 2.83 9.98 5.42
N LEU A 32 3.60 9.31 4.55
CA LEU A 32 3.62 9.59 3.11
C LEU A 32 3.65 8.29 2.29
N VAL A 33 2.54 8.00 1.63
CA VAL A 33 2.32 6.79 0.83
C VAL A 33 1.97 7.20 -0.59
N GLU A 34 2.64 6.60 -1.57
CA GLU A 34 2.36 6.81 -2.99
C GLU A 34 1.66 5.56 -3.55
N VAL A 35 0.45 5.75 -4.07
CA VAL A 35 -0.33 4.69 -4.72
C VAL A 35 -0.28 4.92 -6.22
N THR A 36 0.27 3.97 -6.96
CA THR A 36 0.31 4.01 -8.42
C THR A 36 -0.80 3.12 -8.98
N SER A 37 -1.74 3.71 -9.71
CA SER A 37 -2.88 3.05 -10.37
C SER A 37 -2.50 2.48 -11.73
#